data_AF-A0A7I9XGK9-F1
#
_entry.id   AF-A0A7I9XGK9-F1
#
_cell.length_a   1.000
_cell.length_b   1.000
_cell.length_c   1.000
_cell.angle_alpha   90.00
_cell.angle_beta   90.00
_cell.angle_gamma   90.00
#
_symmetry.space_group_name_H-M   'P 1'
#
loop_
_entity.id
_entity.type
_entity.pdbx_description
1 polymer ?
#
loop_
_entity_poly.entity_id
_entity_poly.type
_entity_poly.pdbx_seq_one_letter_code
_entity_poly.pdbx_strand_id
1 'polypeptide(L)'
;MTTDTAARPELIDVEAAARERVSALVRVRGGHCAACGGTEFAVGQALYLGFLFLDEDNDAYLVALTCRDPSCPQPRTAIRLRRKEFLD
;
A
#
# COMPACT_ATOMS: atom_id res chain seq x y z
N MET A 1 10.00 -26.48 -3.01
CA MET A 1 9.44 -26.09 -1.71
C MET A 1 8.38 -25.03 -2.00
N THR A 2 7.16 -25.48 -2.32
CA THR A 2 6.01 -24.59 -2.50
C THR A 2 5.60 -24.11 -1.11
N THR A 3 6.01 -22.90 -0.75
CA THR A 3 5.46 -22.20 0.40
C THR A 3 3.98 -22.01 0.09
N ASP A 4 3.15 -22.85 0.69
CA ASP A 4 1.73 -22.62 0.88
C ASP A 4 1.62 -21.30 1.68
N THR A 5 1.65 -20.19 0.93
CA THR A 5 1.30 -18.88 1.43
C THR A 5 -0.20 -18.92 1.44
N ALA A 6 -0.78 -19.54 2.47
CA ALA A 6 -2.20 -19.43 2.73
C ALA A 6 -2.50 -17.92 2.66
N ALA A 7 -3.25 -17.52 1.64
CA ALA A 7 -3.55 -16.11 1.41
C ALA A 7 -4.16 -15.60 2.70
N ARG A 8 -3.52 -14.60 3.31
CA ARG A 8 -4.02 -14.00 4.55
C ARG A 8 -5.38 -13.41 4.22
N PRO A 9 -6.50 -13.94 4.75
CA PRO A 9 -7.84 -13.58 4.31
C PRO A 9 -8.16 -12.09 4.55
N GLU A 10 -7.42 -11.43 5.45
CA GLU A 10 -7.50 -10.01 5.73
C GLU A 10 -6.80 -9.13 4.67
N LEU A 11 -5.96 -9.70 3.80
CA LEU A 11 -5.27 -8.99 2.73
C LEU A 11 -6.10 -9.03 1.45
N ILE A 12 -6.30 -7.85 0.87
CA ILE A 12 -7.03 -7.65 -0.37
C ILE A 12 -6.03 -7.42 -1.50
N ASP A 13 -6.19 -8.17 -2.58
CA ASP A 13 -5.45 -7.92 -3.80
C ASP A 13 -5.91 -6.62 -4.45
N VAL A 14 -4.94 -5.73 -4.67
CA VAL A 14 -5.17 -4.47 -5.38
C VAL A 14 -5.06 -4.77 -6.87
N GLU A 15 -6.15 -4.61 -7.61
CA GLU A 15 -6.18 -4.83 -9.06
C GLU A 15 -5.36 -3.77 -9.82
N ALA A 16 -5.01 -4.03 -11.08
CA ALA A 16 -4.14 -3.15 -11.88
C ALA A 16 -4.63 -1.70 -11.92
N ALA A 17 -5.93 -1.47 -12.18
CA ALA A 17 -6.51 -0.12 -12.20
C ALA A 17 -6.40 0.58 -10.83
N ALA A 18 -6.62 -0.16 -9.75
CA ALA A 18 -6.47 0.36 -8.39
C ALA A 18 -5.00 0.65 -8.05
N ARG A 19 -4.03 -0.14 -8.54
CA ARG A 19 -2.60 0.13 -8.35
C ARG A 19 -2.14 1.41 -9.05
N GLU A 20 -2.67 1.68 -10.24
CA GLU A 20 -2.40 2.95 -10.94
C GLU A 20 -2.95 4.14 -10.15
N ARG A 21 -4.17 4.04 -9.62
CA ARG A 21 -4.75 5.08 -8.74
C ARG A 21 -3.91 5.31 -7.49
N VAL A 22 -3.48 4.25 -6.80
CA VAL A 22 -2.58 4.36 -5.63
C VAL A 22 -1.27 5.04 -6.02
N SER A 23 -0.66 4.65 -7.14
CA SER A 23 0.60 5.24 -7.61
C SER A 23 0.44 6.73 -7.94
N ALA A 24 -0.66 7.11 -8.58
CA ALA A 24 -1.00 8.51 -8.84
C ALA A 24 -1.18 9.30 -7.54
N LEU A 25 -1.89 8.73 -6.54
CA LEU A 25 -2.08 9.36 -5.23
C LEU A 25 -0.77 9.58 -4.48
N VAL A 26 0.17 8.61 -4.52
CA VAL A 26 1.50 8.77 -3.94
C VAL A 26 2.22 9.97 -4.57
N ARG A 27 2.17 10.11 -5.90
CA ARG A 27 2.78 11.24 -6.61
C ARG A 27 2.12 12.57 -6.27
N VAL A 28 0.78 12.64 -6.31
CA VAL A 28 0.01 13.87 -6.00
C VAL A 28 0.23 14.33 -4.57
N ARG A 29 0.37 13.39 -3.61
CA ARG A 29 0.66 13.70 -2.21
C ARG A 29 2.14 13.97 -1.92
N GLY A 30 3.02 13.96 -2.93
CA GLY A 30 4.46 14.18 -2.75
C GLY A 30 5.18 13.07 -1.98
N GLY A 31 4.66 11.84 -2.05
CA GLY A 31 5.20 10.68 -1.35
C GLY A 31 6.59 10.32 -1.84
N HIS A 32 7.53 10.25 -0.91
CA HIS A 32 8.92 9.87 -1.14
C HIS A 32 9.32 8.82 -0.11
N CYS A 33 10.31 7.99 -0.46
CA CYS A 33 10.83 6.98 0.45
C CYS A 33 11.60 7.69 1.56
N ALA A 34 11.21 7.47 2.81
CA ALA A 34 11.90 8.08 3.95
C ALA A 34 13.37 7.64 4.08
N ALA A 35 13.75 6.51 3.47
CA ALA A 35 15.08 5.94 3.59
C ALA A 35 16.06 6.41 2.50
N CYS A 36 15.62 6.55 1.25
CA CYS A 36 16.49 6.94 0.13
C CYS A 36 16.01 8.16 -0.68
N GLY A 37 14.83 8.71 -0.38
CA GLY A 37 14.24 9.84 -1.10
C GLY A 37 13.60 9.48 -2.45
N GLY A 38 13.66 8.23 -2.90
CA GLY A 38 13.07 7.79 -4.16
C GLY A 38 11.54 7.99 -4.20
N THR A 39 11.00 8.30 -5.39
CA THR A 39 9.57 8.60 -5.60
C THR A 39 8.81 7.46 -6.27
N GLU A 40 9.51 6.41 -6.69
CA GLU A 40 8.94 5.29 -7.43
C GLU A 40 8.70 4.10 -6.51
N PHE A 41 7.45 3.64 -6.46
CA PHE A 41 7.00 2.55 -5.62
C PHE A 41 6.32 1.46 -6.44
N ALA A 42 6.46 0.21 -6.02
CA ALA A 42 5.59 -0.89 -6.38
C ALA A 42 4.46 -0.96 -5.35
N VAL A 43 3.21 -0.96 -5.82
CA VAL A 43 2.02 -1.13 -4.98
C VAL A 43 1.83 -2.62 -4.71
N GLY A 44 1.57 -3.00 -3.47
CA GLY A 44 1.31 -4.37 -3.01
C GLY A 44 -0.18 -4.61 -2.68
N GLN A 45 -0.42 -5.49 -1.72
CA GLN A 45 -1.76 -5.78 -1.19
C GLN A 45 -2.23 -4.68 -0.22
N ALA A 46 -3.54 -4.65 0.06
CA ALA A 46 -4.15 -3.74 1.00
C ALA A 46 -4.70 -4.48 2.23
N LEU A 47 -4.62 -3.86 3.41
CA LEU A 47 -5.21 -4.35 4.66
C LEU A 47 -6.31 -3.38 5.10
N TYR A 48 -7.52 -3.88 5.34
CA TYR A 48 -8.60 -3.08 5.92
C TYR A 48 -8.34 -2.82 7.41
N LEU A 49 -8.43 -1.56 7.85
CA LEU A 49 -8.09 -1.16 9.22
C LEU A 49 -9.31 -1.00 10.15
N GLY A 50 -10.52 -0.94 9.59
CA GLY A 50 -11.76 -0.56 10.31
C GLY A 50 -12.26 -1.52 11.40
N PHE A 51 -11.45 -2.50 11.82
CA PHE A 51 -11.74 -3.34 12.99
C PHE A 51 -10.62 -3.34 14.05
N LEU A 52 -9.43 -2.83 13.74
CA LEU A 52 -8.26 -2.96 14.62
C LEU A 52 -8.05 -1.77 15.56
N PHE A 53 -8.60 -0.60 15.22
CA PHE A 53 -8.35 0.63 15.98
C PHE A 53 -9.63 1.44 16.12
N LEU A 54 -10.00 1.77 17.36
CA LEU A 54 -11.25 2.49 17.70
C LEU A 54 -11.30 3.94 17.18
N ASP A 55 -10.14 4.53 16.86
CA ASP A 55 -10.00 5.91 16.34
C ASP A 55 -9.75 5.96 14.82
N GLU A 56 -9.72 4.80 14.16
CA GLU A 56 -9.43 4.77 12.73
C GLU A 56 -10.60 5.31 11.92
N ASP A 57 -10.28 6.04 10.84
CA ASP A 57 -11.29 6.52 9.90
C ASP A 57 -12.08 5.31 9.35
N ASN A 58 -13.40 5.45 9.28
CA ASN A 58 -14.22 4.47 8.56
C ASN A 58 -13.70 4.29 7.13
N ASP A 59 -13.76 3.05 6.64
CA ASP A 59 -13.28 2.69 5.29
C ASP A 59 -11.78 2.90 5.06
N ALA A 60 -10.93 2.90 6.11
CA ALA A 60 -9.49 3.03 5.97
C ALA A 60 -8.77 1.71 5.64
N TYR A 61 -7.74 1.82 4.79
CA TYR A 61 -6.88 0.74 4.34
C TYR A 61 -5.42 1.16 4.47
N LEU A 62 -4.56 0.22 4.87
CA LEU A 62 -3.11 0.31 4.64
C LEU A 62 -2.77 -0.40 3.34
N VAL A 63 -2.30 0.33 2.35
CA VAL A 63 -1.82 -0.23 1.09
C VAL A 63 -0.31 -0.34 1.14
N ALA A 64 0.22 -1.55 0.95
CA ALA A 64 1.66 -1.80 0.98
C ALA A 64 2.36 -1.11 -0.21
N LEU A 65 3.51 -0.50 0.06
CA LEU A 65 4.38 0.11 -0.94
C LEU A 65 5.80 -0.45 -0.78
N THR A 66 6.46 -0.71 -1.90
CA THR A 66 7.87 -1.09 -1.93
C THR A 66 8.63 -0.12 -2.82
N CYS A 67 9.60 0.62 -2.26
CA CYS A 67 10.50 1.47 -3.02
C CYS A 67 11.22 0.65 -4.09
N ARG A 68 11.27 1.17 -5.32
CA ARG A 68 11.89 0.46 -6.46
C ARG A 68 13.40 0.62 -6.52
N ASP A 69 13.98 1.48 -5.70
CA ASP A 69 15.44 1.64 -5.63
C ASP A 69 16.06 0.38 -4.99
N PRO A 70 16.88 -0.40 -5.74
CA PRO A 70 17.48 -1.62 -5.23
C PRO A 70 18.52 -1.38 -4.12
N SER A 71 19.01 -0.15 -3.97
CA SER A 71 19.94 0.25 -2.92
C SER A 71 19.25 0.78 -1.65
N CYS A 72 17.92 0.85 -1.66
CA CYS A 72 17.16 1.39 -0.53
C CYS A 72 17.34 0.50 0.72
N PRO A 73 17.82 1.05 1.85
CA PRO A 73 18.07 0.26 3.06
C PRO A 73 16.77 -0.16 3.77
N GLN A 74 15.65 0.52 3.51
CA GLN A 74 14.34 0.20 4.06
C GLN A 74 13.25 0.39 3.00
N PRO A 75 13.11 -0.54 2.05
CA PRO A 75 12.27 -0.34 0.87
C PRO A 75 10.77 -0.50 1.16
N ARG A 76 10.38 -1.17 2.24
CA ARG A 76 8.97 -1.46 2.55
C ARG A 76 8.36 -0.37 3.40
N THR A 77 7.23 0.16 2.95
CA THR A 77 6.39 1.13 3.68
C THR A 77 4.92 0.89 3.33
N ALA A 78 4.02 1.77 3.77
CA ALA A 78 2.62 1.73 3.41
C ALA A 78 2.04 3.15 3.32
N ILE A 79 0.93 3.27 2.59
CA ILE A 79 0.12 4.49 2.55
C ILE A 79 -1.27 4.18 3.10
N ARG A 80 -1.78 5.09 3.94
CA ARG A 80 -3.16 5.02 4.42
C ARG A 80 -4.10 5.70 3.42
N LEU A 81 -5.11 4.97 2.96
CA LEU A 81 -6.11 5.42 2.00
C LEU A 81 -7.51 5.01 2.45
N ARG A 82 -8.52 5.79 2.08
CA ARG A 82 -9.92 5.35 2.19
C ARG A 82 -10.32 4.53 0.97
N ARG A 83 -11.30 3.63 1.12
CA ARG A 83 -11.83 2.79 0.03
C ARG A 83 -12.02 3.57 -1.27
N LYS A 84 -12.80 4.64 -1.20
CA LYS A 84 -13.19 5.51 -2.34
C LYS A 84 -12.03 6.22 -3.04
N GLU A 85 -10.83 6.19 -2.47
CA GLU A 85 -9.66 6.81 -3.10
C GLU A 85 -9.01 5.89 -4.14
N PHE A 86 -9.23 4.57 -4.07
CA PHE A 86 -8.53 3.62 -4.94
C PHE A 86 -9.33 2.37 -5.34
N LEU A 87 -10.36 1.98 -4.58
CA LEU A 87 -11.30 0.91 -4.91
C LEU A 87 -12.60 1.58 -5.36
N ASP A 88 -12.81 1.61 -6.68
CA ASP A 88 -14.08 2.08 -7.27
C ASP A 88 -15.21 1.08 -6.97
#